data_AF-A0A7Z9G5T3-F1
#
_entry.id   AF-A0A7Z9G5T3-F1
#
_cell.length_a   1.000
_cell.length_b   1.000
_cell.length_c   1.000
_cell.angle_alpha   90.00
_cell.angle_beta   90.00
_cell.angle_gamma   90.00
#
_symmetry.space_group_name_H-M   'P 1'
#
loop_
_entity.id
_entity.type
_entity.pdbx_description
1 polymer ?
#
loop_
_entity_poly.entity_id
_entity_poly.type
_entity_poly.pdbx_seq_one_letter_code
_entity_poly.pdbx_strand_id
1 'polypeptide(L)'
;GGTSGFKNEWLSRSLPFNEGDIDGAMLDFDNDGLLDLSLSRESKYEKPYPDDEQKGWFGLMRQLPDGHFESVGLKSGINALGVEQLASLTDCNSDAQCTANGEKCLKDKCRIPCSTNAECVSEHEVCHSGGFCRAINRMKRAQNHAWSDIDRDGDLDLLVGGRDQGGGRPNFLFRNDMGSQNRWLAISVVGDGSKVNRDGVGTRVSLVFADRTLTREVKLSRGMHNSMDTKVLHFGLGDLPCDFEMKVRWPDGTSAVFSADDTGQNRYLTLTYPDTLESE
;
A
#
# COMPACT_ATOMS: atom_id res chain seq x y z
N GLY A 1 -15.22 -36.01 14.87
CA GLY A 1 -13.87 -35.43 14.66
C GLY A 1 -14.06 -34.10 13.99
N GLY A 2 -13.85 -33.00 14.71
CA GLY A 2 -13.95 -31.66 14.13
C GLY A 2 -12.88 -31.51 13.06
N THR A 3 -13.23 -30.90 11.93
CA THR A 3 -12.32 -30.62 10.83
C THR A 3 -11.25 -29.63 11.29
N SER A 4 -10.17 -30.12 11.90
CA SER A 4 -8.97 -29.34 12.20
C SER A 4 -8.14 -29.25 10.92
N GLY A 5 -8.31 -28.18 10.16
CA GLY A 5 -7.55 -27.97 8.94
C GLY A 5 -7.90 -26.67 8.25
N PHE A 6 -7.00 -26.18 7.41
CA PHE A 6 -7.25 -25.04 6.55
C PHE A 6 -8.37 -25.37 5.56
N LYS A 7 -9.33 -24.46 5.43
CA LYS A 7 -10.32 -24.47 4.34
C LYS A 7 -9.87 -23.44 3.32
N ASN A 8 -9.87 -23.84 2.06
CA ASN A 8 -9.63 -22.91 0.99
C ASN A 8 -10.88 -22.03 0.81
N GLU A 9 -10.75 -20.73 1.08
CA GLU A 9 -11.84 -19.76 0.99
C GLU A 9 -11.58 -18.65 -0.04
N TRP A 10 -10.51 -18.71 -0.85
CA TRP A 10 -10.12 -17.57 -1.70
C TRP A 10 -11.27 -17.10 -2.61
N LEU A 11 -11.92 -18.05 -3.30
CA LEU A 11 -13.01 -17.75 -4.22
C LEU A 11 -14.27 -17.29 -3.49
N SER A 12 -14.60 -17.91 -2.34
CA SER A 12 -15.76 -17.52 -1.53
C SER A 12 -15.59 -16.16 -0.86
N ARG A 13 -14.35 -15.68 -0.71
CA ARG A 13 -14.00 -14.38 -0.14
C ARG A 13 -13.81 -13.31 -1.22
N SER A 14 -14.12 -13.61 -2.48
CA SER A 14 -13.96 -12.71 -3.62
C SER A 14 -12.51 -12.26 -3.88
N LEU A 15 -11.52 -13.00 -3.36
CA LEU A 15 -10.14 -12.79 -3.80
C LEU A 15 -10.04 -13.25 -5.25
N PRO A 16 -9.62 -12.41 -6.21
CA PRO A 16 -9.51 -12.85 -7.59
C PRO A 16 -8.40 -13.91 -7.69
N PHE A 17 -8.58 -14.87 -8.59
CA PHE A 17 -7.53 -15.83 -8.92
C PHE A 17 -6.31 -15.07 -9.44
N ASN A 18 -5.20 -15.13 -8.72
CA ASN A 18 -3.96 -14.43 -9.03
C ASN A 18 -2.77 -15.40 -9.00
N GLU A 19 -2.19 -15.67 -10.17
CA GLU A 19 -0.97 -16.47 -10.29
C GLU A 19 0.26 -15.57 -10.34
N GLY A 20 1.32 -15.95 -9.63
CA GLY A 20 2.63 -15.30 -9.73
C GLY A 20 2.91 -14.19 -8.72
N ASP A 21 2.28 -14.25 -7.54
CA ASP A 21 2.62 -13.36 -6.42
C ASP A 21 4.05 -13.66 -5.90
N ILE A 22 4.83 -12.61 -5.60
CA ILE A 22 6.22 -12.73 -5.12
C ILE A 22 6.33 -12.36 -3.64
N ASP A 23 5.68 -11.27 -3.23
CA ASP A 23 5.72 -10.70 -1.89
C ASP A 23 4.32 -10.25 -1.47
N GLY A 24 4.04 -10.27 -0.17
CA GLY A 24 2.72 -9.96 0.37
C GLY A 24 2.77 -9.21 1.71
N ALA A 25 1.77 -8.37 1.94
CA ALA A 25 1.57 -7.68 3.21
C ALA A 25 0.09 -7.72 3.65
N MET A 26 -0.10 -7.60 4.97
CA MET A 26 -1.41 -7.33 5.57
C MET A 26 -1.31 -6.10 6.46
N LEU A 27 -2.06 -5.07 6.12
CA LEU A 27 -2.12 -3.76 6.77
C LEU A 27 -3.42 -3.08 6.40
N ASP A 28 -3.73 -1.99 7.07
CA ASP A 28 -4.96 -1.22 6.89
C ASP A 28 -4.58 0.04 6.12
N PHE A 29 -4.78 0.06 4.79
CA PHE A 29 -4.28 1.18 3.97
C PHE A 29 -5.29 2.33 3.87
N ASP A 30 -6.57 2.05 4.10
CA ASP A 30 -7.63 3.08 4.09
C ASP A 30 -8.08 3.49 5.49
N ASN A 31 -7.41 2.98 6.53
CA ASN A 31 -7.60 3.30 7.93
C ASN A 31 -9.00 2.98 8.47
N ASP A 32 -9.69 1.99 7.92
CA ASP A 32 -11.05 1.59 8.33
C ASP A 32 -11.09 0.62 9.53
N GLY A 33 -9.90 0.19 9.99
CA GLY A 33 -9.68 -0.73 11.10
C GLY A 33 -9.60 -2.19 10.68
N LEU A 34 -9.90 -2.54 9.42
CA LEU A 34 -9.78 -3.88 8.86
C LEU A 34 -8.40 -4.07 8.23
N LEU A 35 -7.97 -5.32 8.11
CA LEU A 35 -6.69 -5.62 7.46
C LEU A 35 -6.93 -5.95 5.99
N ASP A 36 -6.31 -5.16 5.14
CA ASP A 36 -6.25 -5.33 3.70
C ASP A 36 -5.09 -6.23 3.29
N LEU A 37 -5.05 -6.56 2.00
CA LEU A 37 -3.97 -7.35 1.41
C LEU A 37 -3.30 -6.58 0.27
N SER A 38 -1.97 -6.57 0.27
CA SER A 38 -1.18 -6.12 -0.87
C SER A 38 -0.24 -7.22 -1.36
N LEU A 39 -0.11 -7.37 -2.68
CA LEU A 39 0.63 -8.46 -3.32
C LEU A 39 1.43 -7.94 -4.52
N SER A 40 2.74 -8.14 -4.52
CA SER A 40 3.57 -7.88 -5.71
C SER A 40 3.45 -9.03 -6.71
N ARG A 41 3.41 -8.73 -8.01
CA ARG A 41 3.15 -9.74 -9.05
C ARG A 41 4.19 -9.79 -10.16
N GLU A 42 4.40 -10.99 -10.69
CA GLU A 42 5.15 -11.22 -11.92
C GLU A 42 4.25 -11.25 -13.16
N SER A 43 4.69 -10.61 -14.26
CA SER A 43 3.98 -10.59 -15.55
C SER A 43 3.91 -11.93 -16.30
N LYS A 44 4.22 -13.07 -15.67
CA LYS A 44 4.52 -14.32 -16.38
C LYS A 44 3.34 -14.86 -17.20
N TYR A 45 2.11 -14.45 -16.87
CA TYR A 45 0.88 -14.99 -17.46
C TYR A 45 -0.16 -13.94 -17.86
N GLU A 46 0.22 -12.68 -18.11
CA GLU A 46 -0.74 -11.62 -18.50
C GLU A 46 -1.46 -11.89 -19.84
N LYS A 47 -0.77 -12.52 -20.81
CA LYS A 47 -1.28 -12.74 -22.17
C LYS A 47 -2.58 -13.56 -22.27
N PRO A 48 -2.79 -14.66 -21.52
CA PRO A 48 -4.03 -15.43 -21.57
C PRO A 48 -5.24 -14.78 -20.86
N TYR A 49 -5.05 -13.76 -20.01
CA TYR A 49 -6.16 -13.19 -19.24
C TYR A 49 -6.87 -12.05 -20.00
N PRO A 50 -8.21 -12.08 -20.12
CA PRO A 50 -8.95 -11.05 -20.82
C PRO A 50 -9.18 -9.80 -19.96
N ASP A 51 -9.28 -9.95 -18.65
CA ASP A 51 -9.63 -8.91 -17.70
C ASP A 51 -8.43 -8.04 -17.29
N ASP A 52 -8.64 -6.74 -17.12
CA ASP A 52 -7.57 -5.79 -16.81
C ASP A 52 -7.04 -5.90 -15.38
N GLU A 53 -7.86 -6.35 -14.43
CA GLU A 53 -7.45 -6.58 -13.04
C GLU A 53 -6.45 -7.74 -12.96
N GLN A 54 -6.66 -8.76 -13.79
CA GLN A 54 -5.75 -9.91 -13.93
C GLN A 54 -4.43 -9.55 -14.62
N LYS A 55 -4.40 -8.43 -15.36
CA LYS A 55 -3.17 -7.89 -15.98
C LYS A 55 -2.45 -6.89 -15.07
N GLY A 56 -3.01 -6.56 -13.90
CA GLY A 56 -2.39 -5.69 -12.92
C GLY A 56 -1.08 -6.30 -12.39
N TRP A 57 -0.04 -5.47 -12.30
CA TRP A 57 1.29 -5.87 -11.81
C TRP A 57 1.39 -5.81 -10.27
N PHE A 58 0.38 -5.27 -9.61
CA PHE A 58 0.21 -5.23 -8.17
C PHE A 58 -1.22 -5.61 -7.78
N GLY A 59 -1.40 -6.40 -6.74
CA GLY A 59 -2.70 -6.65 -6.13
C GLY A 59 -2.88 -5.76 -4.93
N LEU A 60 -3.94 -4.96 -4.90
CA LEU A 60 -4.37 -4.24 -3.70
C LEU A 60 -5.82 -4.60 -3.44
N MET A 61 -6.07 -5.28 -2.33
CA MET A 61 -7.36 -5.86 -1.97
C MET A 61 -7.85 -5.23 -0.68
N ARG A 62 -8.97 -4.51 -0.75
CA ARG A 62 -9.63 -3.95 0.43
C ARG A 62 -10.49 -5.01 1.10
N GLN A 63 -10.37 -5.18 2.40
CA GLN A 63 -11.28 -6.01 3.17
C GLN A 63 -12.61 -5.28 3.43
N LEU A 64 -13.72 -5.98 3.29
CA LEU A 64 -15.05 -5.48 3.62
C LEU A 64 -15.47 -5.97 5.01
N PRO A 65 -16.43 -5.30 5.69
CA PRO A 65 -16.88 -5.69 7.03
C PRO A 65 -17.45 -7.11 7.14
N ASP A 66 -17.92 -7.69 6.04
CA ASP A 66 -18.41 -9.07 5.98
C ASP A 66 -17.29 -10.11 5.78
N GLY A 67 -16.03 -9.64 5.69
CA GLY A 67 -14.83 -10.42 5.50
C GLY A 67 -14.59 -10.88 4.06
N HIS A 68 -15.32 -10.35 3.07
CA HIS A 68 -14.92 -10.47 1.66
C HIS A 68 -13.85 -9.43 1.33
N PHE A 69 -13.22 -9.60 0.18
CA PHE A 69 -12.28 -8.65 -0.37
C PHE A 69 -12.77 -8.12 -1.71
N GLU A 70 -12.47 -6.87 -2.00
CA GLU A 70 -12.58 -6.32 -3.34
C GLU A 70 -11.21 -5.86 -3.84
N SER A 71 -10.94 -6.04 -5.13
CA SER A 71 -9.73 -5.46 -5.71
C SER A 71 -9.95 -3.98 -5.99
N VAL A 72 -8.99 -3.17 -5.53
CA VAL A 72 -8.94 -1.73 -5.77
C VAL A 72 -7.72 -1.33 -6.60
N GLY A 73 -6.89 -2.26 -7.05
CA GLY A 73 -5.63 -1.97 -7.72
C GLY A 73 -5.75 -1.11 -9.00
N LEU A 74 -6.80 -1.30 -9.79
CA LEU A 74 -7.10 -0.42 -10.93
C LEU A 74 -7.65 0.94 -10.48
N LYS A 75 -8.57 0.95 -9.50
CA LYS A 75 -9.23 2.17 -9.00
C LYS A 75 -8.27 3.09 -8.24
N SER A 76 -7.27 2.53 -7.56
CA SER A 76 -6.25 3.26 -6.81
C SER A 76 -5.21 3.94 -7.71
N GLY A 77 -5.18 3.61 -9.01
CA GLY A 77 -4.20 4.13 -9.95
C GLY A 77 -2.84 3.44 -9.90
N ILE A 78 -2.57 2.54 -8.94
CA ILE A 78 -1.30 1.79 -8.87
C ILE A 78 -1.10 0.98 -10.15
N ASN A 79 -2.13 0.26 -10.60
CA ASN A 79 -2.05 -0.54 -11.82
C ASN A 79 -2.28 0.25 -13.10
N ALA A 80 -2.35 1.59 -13.06
CA ALA A 80 -2.72 2.43 -14.20
C ALA A 80 -2.07 1.94 -15.51
N LEU A 81 -2.84 1.17 -16.29
CA LEU A 81 -2.34 0.52 -17.51
C LEU A 81 -2.08 1.57 -18.61
N GLY A 82 -2.54 2.81 -18.39
CA GLY A 82 -2.49 3.93 -19.34
C GLY A 82 -2.23 5.36 -18.82
N VAL A 83 -2.18 5.66 -17.52
CA VAL A 83 -2.32 7.04 -16.97
C VAL A 83 -0.98 7.53 -16.40
N GLU A 84 -0.29 8.49 -17.03
CA GLU A 84 -0.37 9.95 -16.78
C GLU A 84 0.01 10.30 -15.35
N GLN A 85 1.28 10.57 -15.11
CA GLN A 85 1.82 11.83 -14.58
C GLN A 85 3.32 11.75 -14.86
N LEU A 86 3.98 12.88 -15.10
CA LEU A 86 5.40 13.02 -15.47
C LEU A 86 5.76 12.90 -16.96
N ALA A 87 4.81 13.04 -17.88
CA ALA A 87 5.14 13.33 -19.27
C ALA A 87 5.10 14.85 -19.53
N SER A 88 6.20 15.42 -19.97
CA SER A 88 6.26 16.65 -20.75
C SER A 88 5.45 16.41 -22.01
N LEU A 89 4.27 17.03 -22.12
CA LEU A 89 3.43 17.00 -23.32
C LEU A 89 4.03 17.85 -24.47
N THR A 90 5.35 17.92 -24.54
CA THR A 90 6.08 18.65 -25.56
C THR A 90 6.07 17.84 -26.84
N ASP A 91 5.73 18.51 -27.94
CA ASP A 91 5.84 17.96 -29.28
C ASP A 91 7.28 17.49 -29.56
N CYS A 92 7.40 16.32 -30.15
CA CYS A 92 8.68 15.73 -30.51
C CYS A 92 8.62 15.02 -31.85
N ASN A 93 9.75 15.09 -32.55
CA ASN A 93 10.03 14.31 -33.74
C ASN A 93 11.17 13.31 -33.51
N SER A 94 11.80 13.32 -32.33
CA SER A 94 12.79 12.33 -31.90
C SER A 94 12.97 12.39 -30.38
N ASP A 95 13.55 11.33 -29.80
CA ASP A 95 13.84 11.24 -28.36
C ASP A 95 14.72 12.39 -27.83
N ALA A 96 15.55 13.00 -28.69
CA ALA A 96 16.43 14.12 -28.30
C ALA A 96 15.67 15.40 -27.90
N GLN A 97 14.38 15.50 -28.25
CA GLN A 97 13.53 16.64 -27.90
C GLN A 97 12.81 16.44 -26.56
N CYS A 98 12.95 15.26 -25.95
CA CYS A 98 12.37 14.93 -24.65
C CYS A 98 13.40 15.13 -23.56
N THR A 99 13.36 16.31 -22.94
CA THR A 99 14.39 16.77 -22.01
C THR A 99 14.11 16.35 -20.56
N ALA A 100 12.91 15.88 -20.23
CA ALA A 100 12.63 15.34 -18.91
C ALA A 100 13.12 13.89 -18.79
N ASN A 101 13.50 13.50 -17.57
CA ASN A 101 14.10 12.20 -17.31
C ASN A 101 13.15 11.04 -17.63
N GLY A 102 13.63 10.08 -18.43
CA GLY A 102 12.90 8.85 -18.75
C GLY A 102 11.87 8.99 -19.88
N GLU A 103 11.85 10.14 -20.54
CA GLU A 103 10.95 10.37 -21.66
C GLU A 103 11.46 9.78 -22.97
N LYS A 104 10.51 9.32 -23.79
CA LYS A 104 10.75 9.01 -25.20
C LYS A 104 9.70 9.67 -26.07
N CYS A 105 10.06 9.88 -27.32
CA CYS A 105 9.16 10.42 -28.30
C CYS A 105 8.24 9.32 -28.83
N LEU A 106 6.95 9.39 -28.50
CA LEU A 106 5.95 8.48 -29.01
C LEU A 106 5.30 9.06 -30.25
N LYS A 107 5.68 8.53 -31.42
CA LYS A 107 5.07 8.84 -32.72
C LYS A 107 3.87 7.93 -32.98
N ASP A 108 2.87 8.44 -33.68
CA ASP A 108 1.72 7.67 -34.20
C ASP A 108 0.93 6.90 -33.12
N LYS A 109 0.90 7.42 -31.88
CA LYS A 109 0.24 6.80 -30.73
C LYS A 109 -0.84 7.75 -30.21
N CYS A 110 -2.08 7.28 -30.13
CA CYS A 110 -3.16 8.02 -29.47
C CYS A 110 -3.27 7.60 -27.99
N ARG A 111 -3.63 8.55 -27.11
CA ARG A 111 -3.87 8.31 -25.67
C ARG A 111 -5.10 7.40 -25.45
N ILE A 112 -6.15 7.59 -26.25
CA ILE A 112 -7.33 6.73 -26.39
C ILE A 112 -7.48 6.36 -27.88
N PRO A 113 -7.80 5.11 -28.24
CA PRO A 113 -8.04 4.75 -29.64
C PRO A 113 -9.33 5.43 -30.14
N CYS A 114 -9.18 6.62 -30.73
CA CYS A 114 -10.18 7.28 -31.56
C CYS A 114 -9.66 7.35 -33.00
N SER A 115 -10.56 7.25 -33.97
CA SER A 115 -10.23 7.18 -35.41
C SER A 115 -10.09 8.57 -36.01
N THR A 116 -10.72 9.57 -35.39
CA THR A 116 -10.76 10.96 -35.82
C THR A 116 -10.79 11.91 -34.64
N ASN A 117 -10.28 13.14 -34.82
CA ASN A 117 -10.30 14.19 -33.79
C ASN A 117 -11.71 14.53 -33.28
N ALA A 118 -12.76 14.26 -34.06
CA ALA A 118 -14.15 14.50 -33.67
C ALA A 118 -14.70 13.45 -32.69
N GLU A 119 -14.06 12.27 -32.60
CA GLU A 119 -14.43 11.19 -31.67
C GLU A 119 -13.74 11.34 -30.30
N CYS A 120 -12.72 12.18 -30.18
CA CYS A 120 -11.98 12.41 -28.93
C CYS A 120 -12.59 13.63 -28.19
N VAL A 121 -13.62 13.41 -27.37
CA VAL A 121 -14.55 14.46 -26.90
C VAL A 121 -14.17 15.12 -25.56
N SER A 122 -12.91 15.02 -25.09
CA SER A 122 -12.53 15.65 -23.82
C SER A 122 -11.62 16.87 -24.02
N GLU A 123 -11.85 17.93 -23.24
CA GLU A 123 -11.07 19.18 -23.22
C GLU A 123 -9.61 19.00 -22.74
N HIS A 124 -9.15 17.75 -22.60
CA HIS A 124 -7.82 17.37 -22.11
C HIS A 124 -7.04 16.44 -23.05
N GLU A 125 -7.48 16.24 -24.30
CA GLU A 125 -6.90 15.21 -25.17
C GLU A 125 -6.66 15.68 -26.61
N VAL A 126 -5.41 15.57 -27.07
CA VAL A 126 -4.99 15.95 -28.43
C VAL A 126 -4.34 14.73 -29.10
N CYS A 127 -4.92 14.28 -30.22
CA CYS A 127 -4.22 13.45 -31.18
C CYS A 127 -3.18 14.33 -31.87
N HIS A 128 -1.94 14.32 -31.38
CA HIS A 128 -0.86 15.02 -32.08
C HIS A 128 -0.62 14.31 -33.41
N SER A 129 -0.66 15.07 -34.51
CA SER A 129 -0.17 14.62 -35.81
C SER A 129 1.37 14.45 -35.82
N GLY A 130 2.05 14.89 -34.76
CA GLY A 130 3.46 14.66 -34.45
C GLY A 130 3.62 13.77 -33.21
N GLY A 131 4.86 13.34 -32.93
CA GLY A 131 5.12 12.62 -31.69
C GLY A 131 5.02 13.53 -30.46
N PHE A 132 4.86 12.95 -29.29
CA PHE A 132 4.93 13.69 -28.02
C PHE A 132 5.87 12.99 -27.05
N CYS A 133 6.52 13.78 -26.20
CA CYS A 133 7.38 13.25 -25.16
C CYS A 133 6.54 12.60 -24.06
N ARG A 134 6.97 11.41 -23.65
CA ARG A 134 6.29 10.69 -22.57
C ARG A 134 7.29 9.90 -21.77
N ALA A 135 7.25 10.05 -20.45
CA ALA A 135 7.91 9.14 -19.55
C ALA A 135 7.37 7.72 -19.76
N ILE A 136 8.23 6.79 -20.19
CA ILE A 136 7.86 5.37 -20.30
C ILE A 136 8.30 4.65 -19.01
N ASN A 137 7.96 5.24 -17.87
CA ASN A 137 8.13 4.59 -16.58
C ASN A 137 6.86 3.81 -16.27
N ARG A 138 6.79 2.59 -16.79
CA ARG A 138 5.73 1.63 -16.46
C ARG A 138 6.33 0.47 -15.71
N MET A 139 5.87 0.23 -14.49
CA MET A 139 6.17 -1.02 -13.81
C MET A 139 5.51 -2.16 -14.57
N LYS A 140 6.30 -3.18 -14.91
CA LYS A 140 5.82 -4.40 -15.56
C LYS A 140 5.83 -5.60 -14.62
N ARG A 141 6.67 -5.55 -13.58
CA ARG A 141 6.82 -6.61 -12.59
C ARG A 141 7.23 -5.97 -11.27
N ALA A 142 6.43 -6.19 -10.24
CA ALA A 142 6.80 -5.89 -8.88
C ALA A 142 7.53 -7.10 -8.29
N GLN A 143 8.47 -6.85 -7.38
CA GLN A 143 9.21 -7.92 -6.70
C GLN A 143 8.93 -7.89 -5.20
N ASN A 144 9.38 -6.85 -4.54
CA ASN A 144 9.20 -6.60 -3.12
C ASN A 144 8.43 -5.30 -2.93
N HIS A 145 7.79 -5.15 -1.78
CA HIS A 145 7.16 -3.89 -1.43
C HIS A 145 7.18 -3.64 0.08
N ALA A 146 7.09 -2.37 0.46
CA ALA A 146 7.13 -1.92 1.84
C ALA A 146 6.14 -0.76 2.02
N TRP A 147 5.53 -0.71 3.19
CA TRP A 147 4.61 0.34 3.58
C TRP A 147 5.14 1.14 4.75
N SER A 148 4.98 2.45 4.67
CA SER A 148 5.28 3.39 5.74
C SER A 148 4.57 4.70 5.43
N ASP A 149 4.07 5.38 6.45
CA ASP A 149 3.69 6.78 6.34
C ASP A 149 4.99 7.61 6.30
N ILE A 150 5.41 8.03 5.09
CA ILE A 150 6.73 8.66 4.90
C ILE A 150 6.68 10.17 5.04
N ASP A 151 5.52 10.79 4.81
CA ASP A 151 5.31 12.23 4.94
C ASP A 151 4.58 12.62 6.25
N ARG A 152 4.21 11.63 7.06
CA ARG A 152 3.60 11.74 8.39
C ARG A 152 2.21 12.37 8.35
N ASP A 153 1.43 12.08 7.31
CA ASP A 153 0.09 12.65 7.14
C ASP A 153 -1.05 11.76 7.70
N GLY A 154 -0.72 10.55 8.14
CA GLY A 154 -1.63 9.66 8.82
C GLY A 154 -2.05 8.43 8.04
N ASP A 155 -1.64 8.28 6.79
CA ASP A 155 -1.85 7.05 6.04
C ASP A 155 -0.55 6.41 5.55
N LEU A 156 -0.63 5.12 5.25
CA LEU A 156 0.53 4.36 4.83
C LEU A 156 0.75 4.54 3.33
N ASP A 157 1.96 5.00 2.97
CA ASP A 157 2.45 5.03 1.60
C ASP A 157 3.07 3.71 1.19
N LEU A 158 3.19 3.48 -0.12
CA LEU A 158 3.65 2.23 -0.69
C LEU A 158 4.91 2.43 -1.55
N LEU A 159 6.00 1.77 -1.16
CA LEU A 159 7.18 1.59 -2.01
C LEU A 159 7.12 0.21 -2.68
N VAL A 160 7.22 0.17 -4.01
CA VAL A 160 7.34 -1.08 -4.78
C VAL A 160 8.67 -1.14 -5.52
N GLY A 161 9.40 -2.24 -5.27
CA GLY A 161 10.63 -2.59 -5.95
C GLY A 161 10.36 -3.25 -7.30
N GLY A 162 10.99 -2.75 -8.36
CA GLY A 162 10.90 -3.33 -9.69
C GLY A 162 11.86 -4.52 -9.85
N ARG A 163 11.38 -5.67 -10.35
CA ARG A 163 12.27 -6.81 -10.61
C ARG A 163 13.23 -6.50 -11.76
N ASP A 164 14.52 -6.31 -11.49
CA ASP A 164 15.51 -6.15 -12.56
C ASP A 164 15.92 -7.53 -13.15
N GLN A 165 15.89 -7.64 -14.46
CA GLN A 165 16.40 -8.79 -15.24
C GLN A 165 17.32 -8.28 -16.36
N GLY A 166 18.13 -7.25 -16.08
CA GLY A 166 19.05 -6.63 -17.03
C GLY A 166 18.44 -5.49 -17.84
N GLY A 167 17.41 -4.82 -17.31
CA GLY A 167 16.65 -3.79 -18.01
C GLY A 167 16.41 -2.50 -17.22
N GLY A 168 16.91 -2.36 -15.99
CA GLY A 168 16.83 -1.12 -15.21
C GLY A 168 15.40 -0.71 -14.90
N ARG A 169 14.63 -1.61 -14.25
CA ARG A 169 13.24 -1.29 -13.87
C ARG A 169 13.22 -0.29 -12.71
N PRO A 170 12.43 0.79 -12.80
CA PRO A 170 12.34 1.76 -11.72
C PRO A 170 11.58 1.20 -10.52
N ASN A 171 11.93 1.70 -9.34
CA ASN A 171 11.10 1.58 -8.16
C ASN A 171 10.03 2.68 -8.21
N PHE A 172 8.86 2.39 -7.65
CA PHE A 172 7.78 3.37 -7.55
C PHE A 172 7.42 3.59 -6.10
N LEU A 173 7.32 4.86 -5.73
CA LEU A 173 6.79 5.30 -4.46
C LEU A 173 5.42 5.91 -4.75
N PHE A 174 4.39 5.35 -4.12
CA PHE A 174 3.02 5.81 -4.22
C PHE A 174 2.68 6.47 -2.90
N ARG A 175 2.36 7.76 -2.97
CA ARG A 175 1.71 8.44 -1.87
C ARG A 175 0.26 7.99 -1.80
N ASN A 176 -0.21 7.64 -0.61
CA ASN A 176 -1.63 7.38 -0.37
C ASN A 176 -2.30 8.70 0.05
N ASP A 177 -3.54 8.91 -0.39
CA ASP A 177 -4.32 10.11 -0.03
C ASP A 177 -5.75 9.70 0.42
N MET A 178 -5.98 8.40 0.59
CA MET A 178 -7.28 7.84 0.95
C MET A 178 -7.40 7.64 2.46
N GLY A 179 -6.35 7.15 3.12
CA GLY A 179 -6.41 6.72 4.51
C GLY A 179 -6.49 7.90 5.49
N SER A 180 -5.87 9.03 5.17
CA SER A 180 -5.86 10.22 6.01
C SER A 180 -7.24 10.89 6.15
N GLN A 181 -8.23 10.46 5.36
CA GLN A 181 -9.63 10.85 5.51
C GLN A 181 -10.31 10.18 6.72
N ASN A 182 -9.78 9.03 7.16
CA ASN A 182 -10.23 8.28 8.32
C ASN A 182 -9.41 8.62 9.56
N ARG A 183 -9.96 8.29 10.73
CA ARG A 183 -9.22 8.46 11.99
C ARG A 183 -8.13 7.40 12.10
N TRP A 184 -7.01 7.74 12.73
CA TRP A 184 -5.87 6.83 12.86
C TRP A 184 -5.08 7.07 14.15
N LEU A 185 -4.21 6.12 14.49
CA LEU A 185 -3.24 6.25 15.58
C LEU A 185 -1.96 5.52 15.20
N ALA A 186 -0.81 6.21 15.32
CA ALA A 186 0.49 5.62 15.05
C ALA A 186 1.36 5.63 16.30
N ILE A 187 1.96 4.48 16.62
CA ILE A 187 2.73 4.29 17.86
C ILE A 187 4.14 3.80 17.53
N SER A 188 5.13 4.66 17.75
CA SER A 188 6.54 4.30 17.78
C SER A 188 6.88 3.68 19.14
N VAL A 189 7.66 2.60 19.16
CA VAL A 189 7.98 1.86 20.39
C VAL A 189 9.47 1.90 20.66
N VAL A 190 9.83 2.19 21.91
CA VAL A 190 11.23 2.27 22.38
C VAL A 190 11.41 1.40 23.63
N GLY A 191 12.30 0.40 23.53
CA GLY A 191 12.69 -0.42 24.67
C GLY A 191 13.88 0.17 25.45
N ASP A 192 14.05 -0.25 26.70
CA ASP A 192 15.12 0.21 27.59
C ASP A 192 16.53 -0.29 27.20
N GLY A 193 16.59 -1.28 26.29
CA GLY A 193 17.83 -1.94 25.87
C GLY A 193 18.38 -2.94 26.88
N SER A 194 17.66 -3.23 27.97
CA SER A 194 18.09 -4.15 29.03
C SER A 194 17.11 -5.30 29.22
N LYS A 195 15.84 -5.01 29.49
CA LYS A 195 14.75 -5.99 29.59
C LYS A 195 14.04 -6.18 28.27
N VAL A 196 13.93 -5.09 27.50
CA VAL A 196 13.35 -5.06 26.16
C VAL A 196 14.39 -4.49 25.20
N ASN A 197 14.54 -5.09 24.03
CA ASN A 197 15.45 -4.58 23.00
C ASN A 197 15.08 -3.14 22.59
N ARG A 198 16.06 -2.32 22.19
CA ARG A 198 15.85 -0.88 21.93
C ARG A 198 14.78 -0.57 20.87
N ASP A 199 14.60 -1.48 19.91
CA ASP A 199 13.57 -1.36 18.87
C ASP A 199 12.18 -1.83 19.32
N GLY A 200 12.03 -2.29 20.57
CA GLY A 200 10.74 -2.72 21.11
C GLY A 200 10.19 -4.00 20.46
N VAL A 201 11.02 -4.78 19.74
CA VAL A 201 10.56 -5.96 18.98
C VAL A 201 9.85 -6.97 19.87
N GLY A 202 8.68 -7.42 19.43
CA GLY A 202 7.79 -8.32 20.17
C GLY A 202 6.81 -7.61 21.11
N THR A 203 6.87 -6.28 21.22
CA THR A 203 5.86 -5.50 21.95
C THR A 203 4.55 -5.54 21.19
N ARG A 204 3.49 -5.92 21.90
CA ARG A 204 2.13 -6.01 21.35
C ARG A 204 1.29 -4.88 21.93
N VAL A 205 0.65 -4.13 21.05
CA VAL A 205 -0.32 -3.10 21.43
C VAL A 205 -1.69 -3.52 20.91
N SER A 206 -2.69 -3.48 21.78
CA SER A 206 -4.08 -3.81 21.45
C SER A 206 -5.01 -2.68 21.85
N LEU A 207 -5.80 -2.19 20.90
CA LEU A 207 -6.90 -1.25 21.16
C LEU A 207 -8.17 -2.07 21.36
N VAL A 208 -8.72 -2.04 22.57
CA VAL A 208 -9.87 -2.84 22.98
C VAL A 208 -11.11 -1.96 22.98
N PHE A 209 -12.03 -2.25 22.06
CA PHE A 209 -13.37 -1.66 21.98
C PHE A 209 -14.40 -2.63 22.57
N ALA A 210 -15.67 -2.21 22.64
CA ALA A 210 -16.74 -3.02 23.19
C ALA A 210 -16.99 -4.33 22.41
N ASP A 211 -16.84 -4.29 21.08
CA ASP A 211 -17.21 -5.36 20.15
C ASP A 211 -16.01 -5.97 19.40
N ARG A 212 -14.86 -5.30 19.38
CA ARG A 212 -13.65 -5.76 18.68
C ARG A 212 -12.36 -5.31 19.35
N THR A 213 -11.27 -5.94 18.95
CA THR A 213 -9.91 -5.56 19.36
C THR A 213 -9.01 -5.46 18.14
N LEU A 214 -8.33 -4.33 17.99
CA LEU A 214 -7.27 -4.17 17.00
C LEU A 214 -5.94 -4.50 17.67
N THR A 215 -5.16 -5.42 17.11
CA THR A 215 -3.84 -5.76 17.65
C THR A 215 -2.77 -5.54 16.60
N ARG A 216 -1.67 -4.91 17.02
CA ARG A 216 -0.42 -4.82 16.26
C ARG A 216 0.74 -5.24 17.15
N GLU A 217 1.80 -5.76 16.54
CA GLU A 217 2.99 -6.18 17.25
C GLU A 217 4.22 -5.71 16.48
N VAL A 218 5.22 -5.18 17.20
CA VAL A 218 6.46 -4.73 16.58
C VAL A 218 7.19 -5.96 16.06
N LYS A 219 7.29 -6.07 14.75
CA LYS A 219 7.98 -7.16 14.05
C LYS A 219 9.07 -6.54 13.19
N LEU A 220 10.22 -7.21 13.15
CA LEU A 220 11.28 -6.91 12.19
C LEU A 220 11.42 -8.12 11.28
N SER A 221 11.49 -7.86 9.98
CA SER A 221 11.49 -8.84 8.89
C SER A 221 10.11 -9.41 8.55
N ARG A 222 9.71 -9.21 7.29
CA ARG A 222 8.69 -10.02 6.61
C ARG A 222 9.04 -10.10 5.12
N GLY A 223 8.23 -10.80 4.35
CA GLY A 223 8.28 -10.73 2.89
C GLY A 223 9.54 -11.28 2.21
N MET A 224 9.58 -11.08 0.90
CA MET A 224 10.64 -11.58 0.02
C MET A 224 11.66 -10.47 -0.29
N HIS A 225 12.95 -10.81 -0.41
CA HIS A 225 14.03 -9.86 -0.70
C HIS A 225 14.23 -8.75 0.35
N ASN A 226 14.07 -9.08 1.63
CA ASN A 226 14.23 -8.16 2.77
C ASN A 226 13.26 -6.97 2.76
N SER A 227 12.05 -7.13 2.21
CA SER A 227 10.99 -6.13 2.39
C SER A 227 10.60 -6.01 3.87
N MET A 228 10.46 -4.80 4.36
CA MET A 228 9.96 -4.56 5.71
C MET A 228 9.06 -3.34 5.69
N ASP A 229 7.91 -3.44 6.33
CA ASP A 229 7.13 -2.26 6.68
C ASP A 229 7.81 -1.45 7.75
N THR A 230 7.28 -0.24 7.93
CA THR A 230 7.49 0.54 9.14
C THR A 230 7.33 -0.32 10.40
N LYS A 231 8.19 -0.06 11.38
CA LYS A 231 8.07 -0.62 12.73
C LYS A 231 7.03 0.11 13.58
N VAL A 232 6.55 1.26 13.11
CA VAL A 232 5.49 2.03 13.75
C VAL A 232 4.21 1.23 13.70
N LEU A 233 3.57 1.04 14.85
CA LEU A 233 2.30 0.34 14.92
C LEU A 233 1.21 1.30 14.47
N HIS A 234 0.71 1.08 13.26
CA HIS A 234 -0.36 1.88 12.68
C HIS A 234 -1.72 1.20 12.88
N PHE A 235 -2.68 1.98 13.35
CA PHE A 235 -4.06 1.61 13.58
C PHE A 235 -4.98 2.56 12.81
N GLY A 236 -5.68 2.05 11.80
CA GLY A 236 -6.88 2.69 11.31
C GLY A 236 -8.00 2.58 12.34
N LEU A 237 -8.65 3.70 12.60
CA LEU A 237 -9.77 3.80 13.52
C LEU A 237 -11.09 4.03 12.79
N GLY A 238 -11.07 4.57 11.56
CA GLY A 238 -12.26 4.78 10.73
C GLY A 238 -13.44 5.35 11.53
N ASP A 239 -14.53 4.59 11.54
CA ASP A 239 -15.77 4.89 12.29
C ASP A 239 -15.87 4.19 13.66
N LEU A 240 -14.80 3.58 14.15
CA LEU A 240 -14.78 2.92 15.45
C LEU A 240 -15.09 3.91 16.59
N PRO A 241 -15.71 3.45 17.70
CA PRO A 241 -16.01 4.30 18.83
C PRO A 241 -14.77 5.07 19.32
N CYS A 242 -14.95 6.31 19.75
CA CYS A 242 -13.83 7.09 20.32
C CYS A 242 -13.33 6.53 21.66
N ASP A 243 -14.14 5.73 22.34
CA ASP A 243 -13.81 5.10 23.62
C ASP A 243 -13.20 3.71 23.40
N PHE A 244 -11.98 3.54 23.89
CA PHE A 244 -11.23 2.30 23.85
C PHE A 244 -10.17 2.27 24.95
N GLU A 245 -9.70 1.06 25.27
CA GLU A 245 -8.58 0.83 26.17
C GLU A 245 -7.37 0.34 25.37
N MET A 246 -6.24 1.06 25.46
CA MET A 246 -4.97 0.63 24.85
C MET A 246 -4.20 -0.25 25.83
N LYS A 247 -4.06 -1.54 25.51
CA LYS A 247 -3.25 -2.51 26.26
C LYS A 247 -1.90 -2.74 25.59
N VAL A 248 -0.83 -2.54 26.36
CA VAL A 248 0.54 -2.85 25.96
C VAL A 248 1.00 -4.12 26.67
N ARG A 249 1.59 -5.05 25.92
CA ARG A 249 2.31 -6.20 26.44
C ARG A 249 3.72 -6.23 25.88
N TRP A 250 4.71 -6.09 26.76
CA TRP A 250 6.12 -6.15 26.43
C TRP A 250 6.61 -7.60 26.31
N PRO A 251 7.75 -7.85 25.61
CA PRO A 251 8.33 -9.19 25.47
C PRO A 251 8.67 -9.88 26.79
N ASP A 252 9.07 -9.12 27.82
CA ASP A 252 9.41 -9.61 29.16
C ASP A 252 8.19 -9.98 30.01
N GLY A 253 6.97 -9.74 29.50
CA GLY A 253 5.70 -9.97 30.20
C GLY A 253 5.16 -8.75 30.96
N THR A 254 5.91 -7.65 31.04
CA THR A 254 5.43 -6.38 31.60
C THR A 254 4.25 -5.87 30.77
N SER A 255 3.29 -5.19 31.41
CA SER A 255 2.12 -4.64 30.74
C SER A 255 1.79 -3.24 31.22
N ALA A 256 1.22 -2.42 30.34
CA ALA A 256 0.68 -1.10 30.64
C ALA A 256 -0.70 -0.95 30.01
N VAL A 257 -1.50 -0.02 30.55
CA VAL A 257 -2.86 0.26 30.08
C VAL A 257 -3.05 1.77 30.03
N PHE A 258 -3.64 2.27 28.95
CA PHE A 258 -3.94 3.68 28.73
C PHE A 258 -5.39 3.83 28.25
N SER A 259 -6.01 4.95 28.62
CA SER A 259 -7.33 5.33 28.14
C SER A 259 -7.28 5.98 26.76
N ALA A 260 -8.43 6.12 26.10
CA ALA A 260 -8.54 6.89 24.87
C ALA A 260 -8.12 8.36 25.05
N ASP A 261 -8.33 8.95 26.24
CA ASP A 261 -7.92 10.33 26.54
C ASP A 261 -6.40 10.48 26.63
N ASP A 262 -5.68 9.47 27.13
CA ASP A 262 -4.21 9.47 27.19
C ASP A 262 -3.60 9.39 25.78
N THR A 263 -4.22 8.61 24.89
CA THR A 263 -3.72 8.37 23.53
C THR A 263 -4.11 9.46 22.55
N GLY A 264 -5.35 9.94 22.60
CA GLY A 264 -5.93 10.78 21.54
C GLY A 264 -6.06 10.03 20.20
N GLN A 265 -6.29 10.79 19.13
CA GLN A 265 -6.49 10.26 17.77
C GLN A 265 -5.80 11.20 16.75
N ASN A 266 -5.58 10.70 15.54
CA ASN A 266 -4.94 11.39 14.41
C ASN A 266 -3.56 11.95 14.74
N ARG A 267 -2.72 11.11 15.36
CA ARG A 267 -1.41 11.54 15.82
C ARG A 267 -0.41 10.41 15.96
N TYR A 268 0.84 10.83 16.05
CA TYR A 268 1.97 10.02 16.42
C TYR A 268 2.21 10.06 17.92
N LEU A 269 2.45 8.89 18.49
CA LEU A 269 2.87 8.71 19.87
C LEU A 269 4.17 7.91 19.94
N THR A 270 5.01 8.23 20.92
CA THR A 270 6.13 7.40 21.34
C THR A 270 5.79 6.70 22.64
N LEU A 271 5.78 5.37 22.61
CA LEU A 271 5.65 4.48 23.76
C LEU A 271 7.03 4.01 24.21
N THR A 272 7.49 4.48 25.36
CA THR A 272 8.76 4.09 25.96
C THR A 272 8.54 3.14 27.13
N TYR A 273 9.31 2.06 27.18
CA TYR A 273 9.24 1.07 28.26
C TYR A 273 9.43 1.73 29.65
N PRO A 274 8.63 1.35 30.67
CA PRO A 274 7.54 0.37 30.60
C PRO A 274 6.15 0.98 30.29
N ASP A 275 5.94 2.26 30.54
CA ASP A 275 4.60 2.87 30.60
C ASP A 275 4.58 4.39 30.27
N THR A 276 5.64 4.93 29.66
CA THR A 276 5.66 6.33 29.26
C THR A 276 5.08 6.49 27.86
N LEU A 277 4.10 7.37 27.71
CA LEU A 277 3.48 7.72 26.43
C LEU A 277 3.61 9.22 26.20
N GLU A 278 4.24 9.59 25.08
CA GLU A 278 4.51 10.98 24.72
C GLU A 278 4.04 11.23 23.29
N SER A 279 3.60 12.45 23.00
CA SER A 279 3.30 12.87 21.64
C SER A 279 4.57 13.27 20.90
N GLU A 280 4.69 12.85 19.64
CA GLU A 280 5.72 13.38 18.74
C GLU A 280 5.44 14.84 18.32
#